data_AF-A0AAR2JMQ6-F1
#
_entry.id   AF-A0AAR2JMQ6-F1
#
_cell.length_a   1.000
_cell.length_b   1.000
_cell.length_c   1.000
_cell.angle_alpha   90.00
_cell.angle_beta   90.00
_cell.angle_gamma   90.00
#
_symmetry.space_group_name_H-M   'P 1'
#
loop_
_entity.id
_entity.type
_entity.pdbx_description
1 polymer ?
#
loop_
_entity_poly.entity_id
_entity_poly.type
_entity_poly.pdbx_seq_one_letter_code
_entity_poly.pdbx_strand_id
1 'polypeptide(L)'
;MAHTGRRDAPELPDFSLLKRLARDQLIYLLEQLPGKKDLFIDADLMSLLDRIANVTTLKQHEVDKLYKVELKPICMAFSTNLLYIVNSDKASGRFRRYKIIFTPQKFYACETVLEEQGVYGDVTTDEWAFYLLPLDDDIISLELPEFFRDNFLEGDQRWVTTAGSALRLVYSLYGPFSKVYGIGRCAKMVYESWRDQVEDGEQKARQPEIGNVFLIDRDVDFVTPLCSQVVYEGLVDDIFRIKCGSVEFGPEVTSSDKSLKVMVNSQDKVFNEIRNEHFSNVFGFLSQKARNLQTAYDKRRGMDIQQMKTFVSEELKGLKQEHRLLSLHIGASECIMKKKTKQDFQELLKTEHSLLEGFEVRECISFIEEHINRQISMIDSLRLLCLLSITENGESYKTSSYGIEHLLTFANLKQIGLLVEQQPGETLTVMESKVGKLVNDKTAGKIQANLHDITEASISLTLAHTSYSPSLLETLGLVHQYLLKFFLNIILEKVLRKKPHQIHDVFFNCSHLCAVQRAKIKTDPQRIILVMFLGGCTYSEISALRFLGREKGYKFIVLTTAITNSARLLEALLDNHA
;
A
#
# COMPACT_ATOMS: atom_id res chain seq x y z
N MET A 1 -2.17 -24.94 -10.13
CA MET A 1 -2.18 -24.91 -11.62
C MET A 1 -2.09 -23.46 -12.03
N ALA A 2 -1.15 -23.07 -12.89
CA ALA A 2 -1.04 -21.69 -13.35
C ALA A 2 -2.25 -21.36 -14.26
N HIS A 3 -3.27 -20.71 -13.71
CA HIS A 3 -4.41 -20.25 -14.49
C HIS A 3 -3.96 -19.10 -15.39
N THR A 4 -3.70 -19.41 -16.66
CA THR A 4 -3.42 -18.42 -17.70
C THR A 4 -4.61 -17.48 -17.81
N GLY A 5 -4.40 -16.19 -17.54
CA GLY A 5 -5.46 -15.17 -17.64
C GLY A 5 -6.15 -15.18 -19.01
N ARG A 6 -7.39 -14.68 -19.07
CA ARG A 6 -8.13 -14.57 -20.34
C ARG A 6 -7.29 -13.87 -21.40
N ARG A 7 -7.12 -14.50 -22.57
CA ARG A 7 -6.33 -13.99 -23.70
C ARG A 7 -6.79 -12.61 -24.22
N ASP A 8 -8.02 -12.21 -23.89
CA ASP A 8 -8.63 -10.94 -24.31
C ASP A 8 -8.50 -9.83 -23.25
N ALA A 9 -7.65 -9.98 -22.23
CA ALA A 9 -7.40 -8.93 -21.25
C ALA A 9 -6.50 -7.83 -21.85
N PRO A 10 -6.78 -6.54 -21.56
CA PRO A 10 -5.94 -5.46 -22.07
C PRO A 10 -4.51 -5.53 -21.50
N GLU A 11 -3.55 -4.96 -22.22
CA GLU A 11 -2.19 -4.73 -21.72
C GLU A 11 -2.16 -3.49 -20.81
N LEU A 12 -1.31 -3.51 -19.79
CA LEU A 12 -1.14 -2.38 -18.88
C LEU A 12 -0.31 -1.27 -19.54
N PRO A 13 -0.53 0.01 -19.18
CA PRO A 13 0.34 1.12 -19.58
C PRO A 13 1.79 0.90 -19.13
N ASP A 14 2.76 1.43 -19.88
CA ASP A 14 4.17 1.39 -19.49
C ASP A 14 4.50 2.50 -18.47
N PHE A 15 4.65 2.11 -17.21
CA PHE A 15 5.02 3.02 -16.12
C PHE A 15 6.52 3.32 -16.02
N SER A 16 7.37 2.76 -16.90
CA SER A 16 8.81 3.06 -16.91
C SER A 16 9.10 4.55 -17.14
N LEU A 17 8.19 5.25 -17.82
CA LEU A 17 8.24 6.68 -18.06
C LEU A 17 8.28 7.50 -16.76
N LEU A 18 7.54 7.06 -15.73
CA LEU A 18 7.50 7.75 -14.42
C LEU A 18 8.89 7.74 -13.76
N LYS A 19 9.57 6.58 -13.76
CA LYS A 19 10.94 6.46 -13.22
C LYS A 19 11.92 7.33 -14.00
N ARG A 20 11.79 7.36 -15.33
CA ARG A 20 12.64 8.19 -16.19
C ARG A 20 12.44 9.68 -15.89
N LEU A 21 11.20 10.16 -15.83
CA LEU A 21 10.91 11.55 -15.51
C LEU A 21 11.48 11.97 -14.16
N ALA A 22 11.28 11.12 -13.13
CA ALA A 22 11.82 11.36 -11.79
C ALA A 22 13.35 11.47 -11.82
N ARG A 23 14.01 10.53 -12.51
CA ARG A 23 15.48 10.51 -12.64
C ARG A 23 16.00 11.73 -13.39
N ASP A 24 15.36 12.10 -14.49
CA ASP A 24 15.80 13.21 -15.33
C ASP A 24 15.62 14.55 -14.59
N GLN A 25 14.56 14.70 -13.79
CA GLN A 25 14.38 15.85 -12.88
C GLN A 25 15.46 15.89 -11.79
N LEU A 26 15.78 14.76 -11.16
CA LEU A 26 16.85 14.69 -10.16
C LEU A 26 18.20 15.09 -10.78
N ILE A 27 18.52 14.57 -11.96
CA ILE A 27 19.73 14.91 -12.70
C ILE A 27 19.79 16.42 -12.97
N TYR A 28 18.70 16.99 -13.48
CA TYR A 28 18.60 18.43 -13.72
C TYR A 28 18.89 19.25 -12.45
N LEU A 29 18.31 18.86 -11.31
CA LEU A 29 18.55 19.54 -10.03
C LEU A 29 19.99 19.42 -9.53
N LEU A 30 20.64 18.28 -9.77
CA LEU A 30 22.05 18.04 -9.45
C LEU A 30 22.98 18.85 -10.35
N GLU A 31 22.65 19.04 -11.63
CA GLU A 31 23.45 19.78 -12.60
C GLU A 31 23.37 21.31 -12.41
N GLN A 32 22.29 21.81 -11.80
CA GLN A 32 22.18 23.22 -11.38
C GLN A 32 23.25 23.64 -10.37
N LEU A 33 23.85 22.69 -9.63
CA LEU A 33 25.00 22.94 -8.76
C LEU A 33 26.28 22.35 -9.41
N PRO A 34 27.00 23.09 -10.27
CA PRO A 34 28.13 22.54 -11.02
C PRO A 34 29.34 22.26 -10.12
N GLY A 35 30.13 21.25 -10.47
CA GLY A 35 31.33 20.82 -9.76
C GLY A 35 31.08 19.63 -8.83
N LYS A 36 32.17 19.10 -8.26
CA LYS A 36 32.11 18.01 -7.30
C LYS A 36 31.24 18.38 -6.09
N LYS A 37 30.29 17.51 -5.77
CA LYS A 37 29.31 17.72 -4.70
C LYS A 37 29.24 16.53 -3.76
N ASP A 38 29.00 16.81 -2.49
CA ASP A 38 28.66 15.82 -1.48
C ASP A 38 27.14 15.82 -1.32
N LEU A 39 26.51 14.65 -1.42
CA LEU A 39 25.06 14.50 -1.31
C LEU A 39 24.70 13.99 0.08
N PHE A 40 23.89 14.76 0.80
CA PHE A 40 23.29 14.37 2.08
C PHE A 40 21.84 13.99 1.84
N ILE A 41 21.46 12.78 2.25
CA ILE A 41 20.14 12.22 1.98
C ILE A 41 19.53 11.63 3.24
N ASP A 42 18.24 11.88 3.43
CA ASP A 42 17.46 11.27 4.50
C ASP A 42 17.49 9.74 4.39
N ALA A 43 17.66 9.07 5.54
CA ALA A 43 17.62 7.63 5.67
C ALA A 43 16.41 6.98 4.96
N ASP A 44 15.24 7.60 5.03
CA ASP A 44 14.02 7.06 4.46
C ASP A 44 13.93 7.23 2.94
N LEU A 45 14.55 8.29 2.41
CA LEU A 45 14.62 8.54 0.97
C LEU A 45 15.65 7.66 0.26
N MET A 46 16.61 7.05 0.96
CA MET A 46 17.60 6.15 0.36
C MET A 46 16.96 5.00 -0.43
N SER A 47 15.95 4.36 0.15
CA SER A 47 15.23 3.25 -0.50
C SER A 47 14.44 3.71 -1.73
N LEU A 48 13.96 4.95 -1.72
CA LEU A 48 13.29 5.58 -2.85
C LEU A 48 14.29 5.88 -3.97
N LEU A 49 15.44 6.46 -3.62
CA LEU A 49 16.50 6.83 -4.55
C LEU A 49 17.06 5.61 -5.28
N ASP A 50 17.28 4.49 -4.57
CA ASP A 50 17.74 3.22 -5.15
C ASP A 50 16.86 2.74 -6.33
N ARG A 51 15.56 3.11 -6.33
CA ARG A 51 14.62 2.75 -7.39
C ARG A 51 14.73 3.62 -8.64
N ILE A 52 15.31 4.81 -8.51
CA ILE A 52 15.31 5.86 -9.54
C ILE A 52 16.72 6.10 -10.10
N ALA A 53 17.72 6.22 -9.23
CA ALA A 53 19.10 6.50 -9.58
C ALA A 53 20.05 5.70 -8.69
N ASN A 54 20.85 4.84 -9.31
CA ASN A 54 21.91 4.11 -8.61
C ASN A 54 23.14 5.01 -8.36
N VAL A 55 24.03 4.57 -7.47
CA VAL A 55 25.28 5.29 -7.13
C VAL A 55 26.11 5.61 -8.38
N THR A 56 26.10 4.76 -9.40
CA THR A 56 26.80 5.04 -10.66
C THR A 56 26.21 6.23 -11.41
N THR A 57 24.88 6.38 -11.42
CA THR A 57 24.20 7.55 -12.01
C THR A 57 24.58 8.81 -11.25
N LEU A 58 24.54 8.78 -9.91
CA LEU A 58 24.90 9.94 -9.08
C LEU A 58 26.35 10.39 -9.33
N LYS A 59 27.29 9.43 -9.39
CA LYS A 59 28.71 9.70 -9.68
C LYS A 59 28.94 10.32 -11.06
N GLN A 60 28.13 9.96 -12.07
CA GLN A 60 28.19 10.56 -13.40
C GLN A 60 27.86 12.06 -13.38
N HIS A 61 27.03 12.50 -12.44
CA HIS A 61 26.67 13.90 -12.23
C HIS A 61 27.43 14.54 -11.05
N GLU A 62 28.69 14.13 -10.88
CA GLU A 62 29.69 14.73 -9.98
C GLU A 62 29.41 14.59 -8.48
N VAL A 63 28.54 13.66 -8.06
CA VAL A 63 28.38 13.29 -6.65
C VAL A 63 29.57 12.43 -6.20
N ASP A 64 30.46 12.98 -5.37
CA ASP A 64 31.67 12.28 -4.90
C ASP A 64 31.36 11.39 -3.70
N LYS A 65 30.67 11.96 -2.69
CA LYS A 65 30.29 11.25 -1.47
C LYS A 65 28.79 11.31 -1.23
N LEU A 66 28.29 10.21 -0.67
CA LEU A 66 26.90 10.07 -0.24
C LEU A 66 26.89 9.89 1.28
N TYR A 67 26.19 10.78 1.96
CA TYR A 67 26.04 10.80 3.40
C TYR A 67 24.58 10.53 3.77
N LYS A 68 24.35 9.50 4.58
CA LYS A 68 23.04 9.24 5.18
C LYS A 68 22.84 10.18 6.36
N VAL A 69 21.76 10.94 6.35
CA VAL A 69 21.32 11.77 7.47
C VAL A 69 20.36 10.94 8.32
N GLU A 70 20.72 10.73 9.59
CA GLU A 70 19.81 10.16 10.58
C GLU A 70 19.30 11.30 11.45
N LEU A 71 18.03 11.68 11.27
CA LEU A 71 17.35 12.66 12.11
C LEU A 71 17.01 11.98 13.45
N LYS A 72 17.48 12.55 14.56
CA LYS A 72 16.84 12.28 15.86
C LYS A 72 15.55 13.09 15.94
N PRO A 73 14.47 12.58 16.56
CA PRO A 73 13.14 13.19 16.55
C PRO A 73 13.10 14.42 17.45
N ILE A 74 13.65 15.53 16.98
CA ILE A 74 13.34 16.87 17.49
C ILE A 74 13.25 17.76 16.25
N CYS A 75 12.01 18.04 15.85
CA CYS A 75 11.57 18.87 14.72
C CYS A 75 11.65 18.22 13.32
N MET A 76 10.48 17.81 12.83
CA MET A 76 10.21 17.61 11.40
C MET A 76 10.57 18.89 10.64
N ALA A 77 11.61 18.84 9.80
CA ALA A 77 11.77 19.60 8.55
C ALA A 77 13.24 19.74 8.10
N PHE A 78 14.25 19.49 8.94
CA PHE A 78 15.64 19.71 8.54
C PHE A 78 16.62 18.73 9.14
N SER A 79 17.61 18.33 8.33
CA SER A 79 18.87 17.88 8.89
C SER A 79 19.48 19.00 9.73
N THR A 80 19.36 18.88 11.05
CA THR A 80 20.14 19.66 12.04
C THR A 80 21.63 19.68 11.67
N ASN A 81 22.09 18.63 10.99
CA ASN A 81 23.41 18.50 10.40
C ASN A 81 23.74 19.55 9.33
N LEU A 82 22.84 19.88 8.39
CA LEU A 82 23.14 20.91 7.36
C LEU A 82 23.25 22.30 7.98
N LEU A 83 22.33 22.65 8.88
CA LEU A 83 22.37 23.93 9.62
C LEU A 83 23.69 24.07 10.39
N TYR A 84 24.10 23.00 11.09
CA TYR A 84 25.37 22.94 11.79
C TYR A 84 26.56 23.07 10.84
N ILE A 85 26.54 22.40 9.68
CA ILE A 85 27.62 22.48 8.69
C ILE A 85 27.74 23.91 8.15
N VAL A 86 26.62 24.54 7.75
CA VAL A 86 26.62 25.92 7.23
C VAL A 86 27.18 26.88 8.28
N ASN A 87 26.71 26.79 9.52
CA ASN A 87 27.18 27.65 10.61
C ASN A 87 28.64 27.39 10.99
N SER A 88 29.09 26.14 10.96
CA SER A 88 30.49 25.75 11.22
C SER A 88 31.43 26.27 10.13
N ASP A 89 31.03 26.15 8.86
CA ASP A 89 31.81 26.65 7.73
C ASP A 89 31.87 28.19 7.74
N LYS A 90 30.77 28.89 8.05
CA LYS A 90 30.76 30.34 8.29
C LYS A 90 31.73 30.74 9.39
N ALA A 91 31.67 30.08 10.55
CA ALA A 91 32.56 30.36 11.67
C ALA A 91 34.04 30.07 11.33
N SER A 92 34.29 29.13 10.42
CA SER A 92 35.62 28.75 9.96
C SER A 92 36.10 29.56 8.73
N GLY A 93 35.31 30.52 8.23
CA GLY A 93 35.64 31.30 7.03
C GLY A 93 35.68 30.47 5.73
N ARG A 94 35.02 29.31 5.69
CA ARG A 94 34.93 28.45 4.51
C ARG A 94 33.73 28.83 3.67
N PHE A 95 33.96 29.12 2.39
CA PHE A 95 32.91 29.41 1.44
C PHE A 95 32.55 28.15 0.64
N ARG A 96 31.34 27.64 0.86
CA ARG A 96 30.74 26.55 0.07
C ARG A 96 29.35 26.98 -0.40
N ARG A 97 28.89 26.37 -1.48
CA ARG A 97 27.51 26.55 -1.96
C ARG A 97 26.65 25.42 -1.44
N TYR A 98 25.52 25.76 -0.83
CA TYR A 98 24.58 24.79 -0.28
C TYR A 98 23.28 24.82 -1.08
N LYS A 99 22.70 23.63 -1.25
CA LYS A 99 21.43 23.45 -1.93
C LYS A 99 20.59 22.42 -1.17
N ILE A 100 19.34 22.78 -0.87
CA ILE A 100 18.35 21.86 -0.31
C ILE A 100 17.35 21.52 -1.42
N ILE A 101 17.16 20.23 -1.65
CA ILE A 101 16.14 19.72 -2.56
C ILE A 101 15.04 19.10 -1.69
N PHE A 102 13.89 19.76 -1.63
CA PHE A 102 12.72 19.26 -0.91
C PHE A 102 11.99 18.23 -1.75
N THR A 103 11.49 17.17 -1.12
CA THR A 103 10.66 16.14 -1.76
C THR A 103 9.57 15.70 -0.79
N PRO A 104 8.33 15.45 -1.27
CA PRO A 104 7.89 15.70 -2.64
C PRO A 104 7.51 17.18 -2.90
N GLN A 105 7.46 18.01 -1.85
CA GLN A 105 7.17 19.45 -1.93
C GLN A 105 7.91 20.21 -0.81
N LYS A 106 8.12 21.51 -1.00
CA LYS A 106 8.64 22.44 0.00
C LYS A 106 7.47 23.08 0.74
N PHE A 107 7.50 23.00 2.06
CA PHE A 107 6.55 23.73 2.90
C PHE A 107 7.06 25.13 3.23
N TYR A 108 6.16 26.11 3.33
CA TYR A 108 6.54 27.48 3.72
C TYR A 108 7.23 27.55 5.09
N ALA A 109 6.81 26.69 6.03
CA ALA A 109 7.46 26.56 7.35
C ALA A 109 8.96 26.25 7.25
N CYS A 110 9.39 25.57 6.19
CA CYS A 110 10.80 25.31 5.94
C CYS A 110 11.58 26.62 5.73
N GLU A 111 11.03 27.57 4.99
CA GLU A 111 11.67 28.86 4.75
C GLU A 111 11.78 29.67 6.04
N THR A 112 10.72 29.69 6.85
CA THR A 112 10.72 30.36 8.16
C THR A 112 11.82 29.81 9.07
N VAL A 113 11.99 28.48 9.14
CA VAL A 113 13.07 27.88 9.95
C VAL A 113 14.46 28.27 9.42
N LEU A 114 14.66 28.30 8.10
CA LEU A 114 15.95 28.72 7.52
C LEU A 114 16.26 30.20 7.84
N GLU A 115 15.24 31.06 7.86
CA GLU A 115 15.35 32.47 8.26
C GLU A 115 15.68 32.61 9.75
N GLU A 116 14.94 31.92 10.62
CA GLU A 116 15.17 31.91 12.07
C GLU A 116 16.57 31.42 12.45
N GLN A 117 17.08 30.44 11.71
CA GLN A 117 18.44 29.91 11.89
C GLN A 117 19.53 30.78 11.23
N GLY A 118 19.15 31.86 10.54
CA GLY A 118 20.09 32.80 9.92
C GLY A 118 20.88 32.22 8.74
N VAL A 119 20.37 31.18 8.08
CA VAL A 119 21.03 30.49 6.96
C VAL A 119 20.28 30.61 5.64
N TYR A 120 19.11 31.23 5.62
CA TYR A 120 18.27 31.38 4.42
C TYR A 120 19.03 31.95 3.23
N GLY A 121 19.87 32.99 3.45
CA GLY A 121 20.66 33.62 2.40
C GLY A 121 21.85 32.81 1.88
N ASP A 122 22.23 31.73 2.57
CA ASP A 122 23.41 30.90 2.25
C ASP A 122 23.05 29.63 1.49
N VAL A 123 21.75 29.32 1.41
CA VAL A 123 21.23 28.07 0.89
C VAL A 123 20.26 28.35 -0.25
N THR A 124 20.47 27.65 -1.38
CA THR A 124 19.49 27.61 -2.47
C THR A 124 18.47 26.50 -2.22
N THR A 125 17.20 26.73 -2.53
CA THR A 125 16.15 25.72 -2.34
C THR A 125 15.47 25.40 -3.66
N ASP A 126 15.22 24.12 -3.89
CA ASP A 126 14.46 23.61 -5.04
C ASP A 126 13.55 22.47 -4.58
N GLU A 127 12.60 22.11 -5.43
CA GLU A 127 11.70 20.98 -5.20
C GLU A 127 11.95 19.87 -6.22
N TRP A 128 11.97 18.64 -5.73
CA TRP A 128 11.87 17.45 -6.56
C TRP A 128 10.46 16.88 -6.40
N ALA A 129 9.58 17.25 -7.32
CA ALA A 129 8.17 16.87 -7.38
C ALA A 129 7.96 15.40 -7.78
N PHE A 130 8.61 14.49 -7.06
CA PHE A 130 8.54 13.05 -7.31
C PHE A 130 7.46 12.41 -6.44
N TYR A 131 6.30 12.18 -7.04
CA TYR A 131 5.14 11.62 -6.35
C TYR A 131 4.86 10.16 -6.69
N LEU A 132 5.24 9.66 -7.86
CA LEU A 132 4.76 8.37 -8.36
C LEU A 132 5.92 7.40 -8.54
N LEU A 133 6.08 6.48 -7.58
CA LEU A 133 7.03 5.38 -7.69
C LEU A 133 6.33 4.11 -8.19
N PRO A 134 6.61 3.62 -9.42
CA PRO A 134 6.14 2.31 -9.85
C PRO A 134 6.88 1.23 -9.08
N LEU A 135 6.15 0.54 -8.19
CA LEU A 135 6.63 -0.59 -7.39
C LEU A 135 6.69 -1.89 -8.21
N ASP A 136 5.69 -2.09 -9.07
CA ASP A 136 5.55 -3.21 -10.00
C ASP A 136 4.79 -2.74 -11.27
N ASP A 137 4.44 -3.65 -12.18
CA ASP A 137 3.71 -3.37 -13.42
C ASP A 137 2.30 -2.79 -13.16
N ASP A 138 1.69 -3.13 -12.02
CA ASP A 138 0.33 -2.75 -11.64
C ASP A 138 0.25 -2.02 -10.28
N ILE A 139 1.39 -1.64 -9.69
CA ILE A 139 1.44 -0.95 -8.39
C ILE A 139 2.26 0.33 -8.53
N ILE A 140 1.67 1.46 -8.14
CA ILE A 140 2.30 2.76 -8.02
C ILE A 140 2.06 3.27 -6.60
N SER A 141 3.08 3.83 -5.97
CA SER A 141 3.02 4.33 -4.59
C SER A 141 3.55 5.75 -4.52
N LEU A 142 2.97 6.57 -3.62
CA LEU A 142 3.56 7.85 -3.23
C LEU A 142 4.70 7.67 -2.23
N GLU A 143 4.78 6.51 -1.58
CA GLU A 143 5.71 6.23 -0.46
C GLU A 143 5.65 7.30 0.64
N LEU A 144 4.43 7.75 0.99
CA LEU A 144 4.12 8.71 2.06
C LEU A 144 3.40 8.01 3.22
N PRO A 145 4.10 7.25 4.09
CA PRO A 145 3.49 6.54 5.22
C PRO A 145 2.79 7.47 6.22
N GLU A 146 3.27 8.70 6.38
CA GLU A 146 2.71 9.74 7.25
C GLU A 146 1.33 10.23 6.79
N PHE A 147 0.97 10.05 5.50
CA PHE A 147 -0.30 10.50 4.95
C PHE A 147 -1.49 10.03 5.80
N PHE A 148 -1.45 8.79 6.27
CA PHE A 148 -2.54 8.22 7.06
C PHE A 148 -2.77 9.01 8.36
N ARG A 149 -1.70 9.20 9.14
CA ARG A 149 -1.75 9.91 10.42
C ARG A 149 -2.16 11.36 10.20
N ASP A 150 -1.47 12.06 9.31
CA ASP A 150 -1.69 13.49 9.06
C ASP A 150 -3.16 13.74 8.66
N ASN A 151 -3.67 13.02 7.66
CA ASN A 151 -5.00 13.28 7.12
C ASN A 151 -6.14 12.73 7.98
N PHE A 152 -6.03 11.50 8.49
CA PHE A 152 -7.15 10.81 9.15
C PHE A 152 -7.15 10.93 10.68
N LEU A 153 -5.97 11.07 11.31
CA LEU A 153 -5.89 11.33 12.75
C LEU A 153 -5.84 12.84 13.00
N GLU A 154 -4.86 13.54 12.46
CA GLU A 154 -4.58 14.95 12.81
C GLU A 154 -5.48 15.95 12.05
N GLY A 155 -6.12 15.51 10.96
CA GLY A 155 -6.94 16.36 10.10
C GLY A 155 -6.12 17.32 9.23
N ASP A 156 -4.81 17.10 9.12
CA ASP A 156 -3.90 17.85 8.27
C ASP A 156 -4.03 17.38 6.81
N GLN A 157 -4.54 18.29 5.98
CA GLN A 157 -4.85 18.06 4.57
C GLN A 157 -3.70 18.44 3.64
N ARG A 158 -2.48 18.69 4.16
CA ARG A 158 -1.32 19.13 3.37
C ARG A 158 -0.99 18.25 2.16
N TRP A 159 -1.34 16.97 2.21
CA TRP A 159 -1.05 16.00 1.16
C TRP A 159 -2.13 15.90 0.08
N VAL A 160 -3.28 16.57 0.23
CA VAL A 160 -4.37 16.54 -0.76
C VAL A 160 -3.88 17.04 -2.11
N THR A 161 -3.15 18.17 -2.13
CA THR A 161 -2.59 18.73 -3.36
C THR A 161 -1.57 17.78 -3.99
N THR A 162 -0.74 17.13 -3.18
CA THR A 162 0.23 16.12 -3.62
C THR A 162 -0.45 14.94 -4.31
N ALA A 163 -1.52 14.40 -3.72
CA ALA A 163 -2.31 13.33 -4.30
C ALA A 163 -3.06 13.77 -5.58
N GLY A 164 -3.59 15.00 -5.61
CA GLY A 164 -4.20 15.60 -6.80
C GLY A 164 -3.20 15.77 -7.95
N SER A 165 -1.99 16.26 -7.65
CA SER A 165 -0.87 16.39 -8.59
C SER A 165 -0.40 15.05 -9.14
N ALA A 166 -0.37 14.02 -8.29
CA ALA A 166 -0.09 12.65 -8.71
C ALA A 166 -1.13 12.16 -9.74
N LEU A 167 -2.42 12.37 -9.47
CA LEU A 167 -3.50 12.01 -10.38
C LEU A 167 -3.45 12.83 -11.69
N ARG A 168 -3.10 14.12 -11.61
CA ARG A 168 -2.87 15.00 -12.77
C ARG A 168 -1.71 14.50 -13.63
N LEU A 169 -0.63 14.02 -13.02
CA LEU A 169 0.50 13.47 -13.75
C LEU A 169 0.12 12.19 -14.50
N VAL A 170 -0.63 11.29 -13.86
CA VAL A 170 -1.19 10.10 -14.54
C VAL A 170 -2.08 10.52 -15.72
N TYR A 171 -3.00 11.46 -15.51
CA TYR A 171 -3.88 12.00 -16.56
C TYR A 171 -3.08 12.58 -17.75
N SER A 172 -2.05 13.37 -17.45
CA SER A 172 -1.24 14.06 -18.47
C SER A 172 -0.39 13.09 -19.29
N LEU A 173 0.04 11.98 -18.70
CA LEU A 173 0.88 10.98 -19.36
C LEU A 173 0.07 9.89 -20.08
N TYR A 174 -1.02 9.41 -19.49
CA TYR A 174 -1.78 8.26 -20.00
C TYR A 174 -3.16 8.63 -20.57
N GLY A 175 -3.41 9.94 -20.74
CA GLY A 175 -4.62 10.46 -21.36
C GLY A 175 -5.79 10.59 -20.38
N PRO A 176 -6.93 11.11 -20.88
CA PRO A 176 -8.04 11.46 -20.03
C PRO A 176 -8.78 10.26 -19.46
N PHE A 177 -9.27 10.39 -18.22
CA PHE A 177 -10.12 9.37 -17.62
C PHE A 177 -11.54 9.43 -18.19
N SER A 178 -12.16 8.28 -18.43
CA SER A 178 -13.56 8.22 -18.87
C SER A 178 -14.51 8.55 -17.73
N LYS A 179 -14.25 8.01 -16.54
CA LYS A 179 -15.06 8.21 -15.33
C LYS A 179 -14.20 8.19 -14.09
N VAL A 180 -14.51 9.07 -13.15
CA VAL A 180 -13.91 9.10 -11.82
C VAL A 180 -15.01 8.90 -10.78
N TYR A 181 -14.78 7.97 -9.87
CA TYR A 181 -15.62 7.68 -8.72
C TYR A 181 -14.80 7.90 -7.46
N GLY A 182 -15.43 8.35 -6.38
CA GLY A 182 -14.76 8.43 -5.09
C GLY A 182 -15.68 8.14 -3.92
N ILE A 183 -15.10 7.61 -2.86
CA ILE A 183 -15.71 7.39 -1.55
C ILE A 183 -14.78 7.89 -0.46
N GLY A 184 -15.33 8.74 0.42
CA GLY A 184 -14.59 9.39 1.49
C GLY A 184 -14.38 10.90 1.29
N ARG A 185 -14.04 11.59 2.37
CA ARG A 185 -13.86 13.04 2.40
C ARG A 185 -12.56 13.45 1.70
N CYS A 186 -11.46 12.75 1.97
CA CYS A 186 -10.17 13.00 1.34
C CYS A 186 -10.24 12.69 -0.16
N ALA A 187 -10.89 11.60 -0.56
CA ALA A 187 -11.15 11.26 -1.96
C ALA A 187 -11.85 12.38 -2.72
N LYS A 188 -12.85 13.02 -2.11
CA LYS A 188 -13.53 14.18 -2.70
C LYS A 188 -12.60 15.37 -2.85
N MET A 189 -11.82 15.69 -1.82
CA MET A 189 -10.85 16.79 -1.85
C MET A 189 -9.74 16.58 -2.90
N VAL A 190 -9.20 15.37 -3.00
CA VAL A 190 -8.20 14.98 -3.99
C VAL A 190 -8.77 15.09 -5.40
N TYR A 191 -10.02 14.68 -5.60
CA TYR A 191 -10.72 14.86 -6.87
C TYR A 191 -10.88 16.35 -7.23
N GLU A 192 -11.30 17.19 -6.29
CA GLU A 192 -11.47 18.64 -6.50
C GLU A 192 -10.12 19.30 -6.83
N SER A 193 -9.07 18.99 -6.06
CA SER A 193 -7.70 19.46 -6.33
C SER A 193 -7.20 19.04 -7.72
N TRP A 194 -7.41 17.78 -8.11
CA TRP A 194 -7.05 17.29 -9.44
C TRP A 194 -7.82 18.02 -10.54
N ARG A 195 -9.14 18.18 -10.38
CA ARG A 195 -10.00 18.87 -11.35
C ARG A 195 -9.52 20.30 -11.58
N ASP A 196 -9.31 21.05 -10.51
CA ASP A 196 -8.92 22.46 -10.58
C ASP A 196 -7.56 22.59 -11.30
N GLN A 197 -6.60 21.71 -11.01
CA GLN A 197 -5.30 21.67 -11.70
C GLN A 197 -5.38 21.29 -13.19
N VAL A 198 -6.39 20.50 -13.60
CA VAL A 198 -6.60 20.12 -15.01
C VAL A 198 -7.31 21.23 -15.77
N GLU A 199 -8.23 21.96 -15.14
CA GLU A 199 -8.91 23.11 -15.73
C GLU A 199 -7.96 24.28 -15.99
N ASP A 200 -6.97 24.49 -15.12
CA ASP A 200 -5.93 25.53 -15.27
C ASP A 200 -4.82 25.16 -16.28
N GLY A 201 -4.78 23.90 -16.75
CA GLY A 201 -3.66 23.37 -17.55
C GLY A 201 -3.90 23.31 -19.06
N GLU A 202 -2.81 23.37 -19.85
CA GLU A 202 -2.89 23.08 -21.29
C GLU A 202 -3.25 21.61 -21.57
N GLN A 203 -4.35 21.39 -22.26
CA GLN A 203 -4.82 20.04 -22.60
C GLN A 203 -4.16 19.55 -23.90
N LYS A 204 -3.23 18.59 -23.79
CA LYS A 204 -2.74 17.85 -24.95
C LYS A 204 -3.68 16.70 -25.26
N ALA A 205 -4.17 16.63 -26.50
CA ALA A 205 -5.01 15.53 -26.96
C ALA A 205 -4.22 14.20 -26.97
N ARG A 206 -4.38 13.38 -25.93
CA ARG A 206 -3.91 12.00 -25.86
C ARG A 206 -5.09 11.04 -25.87
N GLN A 207 -4.87 9.84 -26.41
CA GLN A 207 -5.87 8.77 -26.32
C GLN A 207 -5.89 8.21 -24.89
N PRO A 208 -7.08 7.88 -24.34
CA PRO A 208 -7.18 7.35 -22.99
C PRO A 208 -6.63 5.92 -22.93
N GLU A 209 -5.64 5.68 -22.08
CA GLU A 209 -5.15 4.32 -21.75
C GLU A 209 -5.85 3.76 -20.50
N ILE A 210 -6.27 4.62 -19.57
CA ILE A 210 -6.97 4.25 -18.33
C ILE A 210 -8.41 4.75 -18.38
N GLY A 211 -9.38 3.84 -18.27
CA GLY A 211 -10.80 4.18 -18.41
C GLY A 211 -11.43 4.70 -17.13
N ASN A 212 -11.46 3.87 -16.09
CA ASN A 212 -12.17 4.19 -14.84
C ASN A 212 -11.17 4.41 -13.70
N VAL A 213 -11.42 5.44 -12.89
CA VAL A 213 -10.65 5.73 -11.68
C VAL A 213 -11.55 5.64 -10.45
N PHE A 214 -11.07 4.99 -9.40
CA PHE A 214 -11.70 4.92 -8.08
C PHE A 214 -10.78 5.54 -7.04
N LEU A 215 -11.27 6.54 -6.31
CA LEU A 215 -10.60 7.13 -5.15
C LEU A 215 -11.24 6.58 -3.87
N ILE A 216 -10.43 6.03 -2.97
CA ILE A 216 -10.93 5.32 -1.79
C ILE A 216 -10.17 5.78 -0.57
N ASP A 217 -10.86 6.37 0.40
CA ASP A 217 -10.29 6.67 1.70
C ASP A 217 -10.13 5.42 2.56
N ARG A 218 -9.07 5.38 3.36
CA ARG A 218 -8.81 4.26 4.28
C ARG A 218 -9.84 4.17 5.40
N ASP A 219 -10.36 5.30 5.87
CA ASP A 219 -11.38 5.36 6.94
C ASP A 219 -12.76 4.83 6.52
N VAL A 220 -12.94 4.46 5.25
CA VAL A 220 -14.09 3.72 4.74
C VAL A 220 -14.03 2.25 5.14
N ASP A 221 -12.83 1.71 5.38
CA ASP A 221 -12.62 0.33 5.83
C ASP A 221 -11.32 0.19 6.60
N PHE A 222 -11.42 0.12 7.91
CA PHE A 222 -10.31 -0.26 8.76
C PHE A 222 -10.18 -1.76 9.01
N VAL A 223 -11.24 -2.52 8.76
CA VAL A 223 -11.28 -3.96 9.08
C VAL A 223 -10.22 -4.69 8.27
N THR A 224 -10.17 -4.45 6.96
CA THR A 224 -9.21 -5.09 6.07
C THR A 224 -7.75 -4.95 6.51
N PRO A 225 -7.21 -3.75 6.74
CA PRO A 225 -5.83 -3.62 7.19
C PRO A 225 -5.60 -4.15 8.61
N LEU A 226 -6.62 -4.26 9.46
CA LEU A 226 -6.51 -4.89 10.78
C LEU A 226 -6.49 -6.43 10.71
N CYS A 227 -7.03 -7.03 9.65
CA CYS A 227 -6.99 -8.47 9.47
C CYS A 227 -5.58 -9.00 9.18
N SER A 228 -5.34 -10.24 9.58
CA SER A 228 -4.09 -10.94 9.30
C SER A 228 -3.98 -11.24 7.80
N GLN A 229 -2.87 -10.86 7.17
CA GLN A 229 -2.64 -11.21 5.77
C GLN A 229 -2.30 -12.70 5.63
N VAL A 230 -2.90 -13.39 4.65
CA VAL A 230 -2.71 -14.85 4.44
C VAL A 230 -2.18 -15.22 3.05
N VAL A 231 -1.97 -14.23 2.19
CA VAL A 231 -1.24 -14.40 0.91
C VAL A 231 0.27 -14.29 1.13
N TYR A 232 1.05 -14.96 0.28
CA TYR A 232 2.51 -15.00 0.41
C TYR A 232 3.16 -13.61 0.50
N GLU A 233 2.83 -12.69 -0.41
CA GLU A 233 3.41 -11.35 -0.45
C GLU A 233 3.04 -10.52 0.79
N GLY A 234 1.81 -10.65 1.28
CA GLY A 234 1.37 -10.03 2.54
C GLY A 234 2.11 -10.59 3.76
N LEU A 235 2.35 -11.90 3.81
CA LEU A 235 3.14 -12.50 4.90
C LEU A 235 4.63 -12.16 4.82
N VAL A 236 5.19 -12.00 3.62
CA VAL A 236 6.55 -11.47 3.46
C VAL A 236 6.62 -10.06 4.01
N ASP A 237 5.61 -9.22 3.74
CA ASP A 237 5.54 -7.87 4.29
C ASP A 237 5.38 -7.83 5.82
N ASP A 238 4.50 -8.65 6.37
CA ASP A 238 4.31 -8.77 7.83
C ASP A 238 5.59 -9.20 8.56
N ILE A 239 6.37 -10.11 7.98
CA ILE A 239 7.52 -10.72 8.64
C ILE A 239 8.84 -9.98 8.38
N PHE A 240 9.04 -9.49 7.16
CA PHE A 240 10.31 -8.91 6.71
C PHE A 240 10.22 -7.43 6.33
N ARG A 241 9.02 -6.83 6.35
CA ARG A 241 8.72 -5.44 5.95
C ARG A 241 9.23 -5.09 4.55
N ILE A 242 8.33 -5.11 3.57
CA ILE A 242 8.65 -4.61 2.23
C ILE A 242 8.70 -3.08 2.29
N LYS A 243 9.80 -2.49 1.80
CA LYS A 243 10.00 -1.03 1.66
C LYS A 243 10.39 -0.68 0.24
N CYS A 244 9.67 0.23 -0.39
CA CYS A 244 9.84 0.60 -1.80
C CYS A 244 9.94 -0.62 -2.74
N GLY A 245 9.12 -1.66 -2.53
CA GLY A 245 9.12 -2.91 -3.31
C GLY A 245 10.40 -3.74 -3.22
N SER A 246 11.17 -3.57 -2.13
CA SER A 246 12.34 -4.37 -1.80
C SER A 246 12.24 -4.92 -0.38
N VAL A 247 12.88 -6.05 -0.15
CA VAL A 247 12.95 -6.73 1.15
C VAL A 247 14.40 -7.04 1.48
N GLU A 248 14.78 -6.93 2.75
CA GLU A 248 16.10 -7.32 3.23
C GLU A 248 15.99 -8.64 3.99
N PHE A 249 16.52 -9.71 3.40
CA PHE A 249 16.54 -11.04 4.01
C PHE A 249 17.78 -11.21 4.87
N GLY A 250 17.58 -11.54 6.15
CA GLY A 250 18.67 -11.81 7.09
C GLY A 250 19.26 -13.22 6.96
N PRO A 251 20.26 -13.55 7.80
CA PRO A 251 20.91 -14.86 7.84
C PRO A 251 19.95 -16.05 7.97
N GLU A 252 18.80 -15.84 8.64
CA GLU A 252 17.75 -16.83 8.82
C GLU A 252 17.08 -17.29 7.51
N VAL A 253 17.19 -16.49 6.45
CA VAL A 253 16.70 -16.81 5.10
C VAL A 253 17.85 -17.10 4.15
N THR A 254 18.93 -16.31 4.20
CA THR A 254 20.04 -16.41 3.24
C THR A 254 20.95 -17.61 3.49
N SER A 255 20.89 -18.21 4.70
CA SER A 255 21.84 -19.24 5.15
C SER A 255 23.31 -18.76 5.05
N SER A 256 23.53 -17.45 5.18
CA SER A 256 24.84 -16.80 5.10
C SER A 256 24.95 -15.67 6.14
N ASP A 257 26.15 -15.32 6.56
CA ASP A 257 26.38 -14.25 7.57
C ASP A 257 26.00 -12.84 7.09
N LYS A 258 25.52 -12.69 5.85
CA LYS A 258 25.18 -11.40 5.26
C LYS A 258 23.68 -11.32 4.96
N SER A 259 23.12 -10.15 5.24
CA SER A 259 21.80 -9.81 4.74
C SER A 259 21.85 -9.59 3.23
N LEU A 260 20.72 -9.84 2.57
CA LEU A 260 20.58 -9.66 1.14
C LEU A 260 19.30 -8.87 0.85
N LYS A 261 19.47 -7.67 0.28
CA LYS A 261 18.39 -6.87 -0.27
C LYS A 261 17.96 -7.42 -1.63
N VAL A 262 16.67 -7.71 -1.79
CA VAL A 262 16.08 -8.29 -3.00
C VAL A 262 14.88 -7.46 -3.43
N MET A 263 14.73 -7.27 -4.74
CA MET A 263 13.53 -6.67 -5.33
C MET A 263 12.44 -7.73 -5.43
N VAL A 264 11.28 -7.46 -4.86
CA VAL A 264 10.12 -8.37 -4.91
C VAL A 264 9.08 -7.79 -5.86
N ASN A 265 9.10 -8.25 -7.11
CA ASN A 265 8.19 -7.79 -8.17
C ASN A 265 8.00 -8.90 -9.23
N SER A 266 7.19 -8.60 -10.25
CA SER A 266 6.88 -9.50 -11.37
C SER A 266 8.08 -10.05 -12.16
N GLN A 267 9.26 -9.41 -12.09
CA GLN A 267 10.46 -9.87 -12.80
C GLN A 267 11.08 -11.12 -12.17
N ASP A 268 10.84 -11.36 -10.89
CA ASP A 268 11.11 -12.64 -10.26
C ASP A 268 10.02 -13.65 -10.62
N LYS A 269 10.36 -14.59 -11.50
CA LYS A 269 9.43 -15.63 -11.99
C LYS A 269 8.92 -16.55 -10.89
N VAL A 270 9.69 -16.78 -9.82
CA VAL A 270 9.25 -17.60 -8.69
C VAL A 270 8.26 -16.80 -7.87
N PHE A 271 8.63 -15.56 -7.51
CA PHE A 271 7.77 -14.67 -6.74
C PHE A 271 6.43 -14.39 -7.44
N ASN A 272 6.46 -14.10 -8.74
CA ASN A 272 5.25 -13.77 -9.50
C ASN A 272 4.21 -14.90 -9.51
N GLU A 273 4.66 -16.16 -9.40
CA GLU A 273 3.78 -17.33 -9.36
C GLU A 273 3.17 -17.59 -7.98
N ILE A 274 3.84 -17.18 -6.89
CA ILE A 274 3.41 -17.51 -5.51
C ILE A 274 2.84 -16.32 -4.74
N ARG A 275 3.13 -15.08 -5.13
CA ARG A 275 2.86 -13.87 -4.35
C ARG A 275 1.39 -13.67 -3.96
N ASN A 276 0.47 -14.02 -4.86
CA ASN A 276 -0.97 -13.88 -4.65
C ASN A 276 -1.63 -15.18 -4.16
N GLU A 277 -0.86 -16.25 -3.95
CA GLU A 277 -1.38 -17.53 -3.50
C GLU A 277 -1.58 -17.52 -1.99
N HIS A 278 -2.63 -18.19 -1.53
CA HIS A 278 -2.80 -18.48 -0.12
C HIS A 278 -1.60 -19.29 0.40
N PHE A 279 -1.07 -18.92 1.56
CA PHE A 279 0.21 -19.42 2.05
C PHE A 279 0.27 -20.95 2.17
N SER A 280 -0.85 -21.60 2.52
CA SER A 280 -0.95 -23.06 2.59
C SER A 280 -0.53 -23.78 1.30
N ASN A 281 -0.68 -23.13 0.15
CA ASN A 281 -0.43 -23.72 -1.16
C ASN A 281 1.00 -23.46 -1.65
N VAL A 282 1.71 -22.50 -1.04
CA VAL A 282 3.03 -22.02 -1.49
C VAL A 282 4.09 -23.09 -1.34
N PHE A 283 4.16 -23.79 -0.20
CA PHE A 283 5.23 -24.76 0.05
C PHE A 283 5.20 -25.94 -0.92
N GLY A 284 3.99 -26.44 -1.25
CA GLY A 284 3.81 -27.49 -2.25
C GLY A 284 4.29 -27.04 -3.63
N PHE A 285 3.99 -25.79 -3.98
CA PHE A 285 4.44 -25.18 -5.24
C PHE A 285 5.97 -25.06 -5.32
N LEU A 286 6.61 -24.49 -4.29
CA LEU A 286 8.07 -24.33 -4.22
C LEU A 286 8.78 -25.68 -4.30
N SER A 287 8.26 -26.68 -3.59
CA SER A 287 8.80 -28.05 -3.60
C SER A 287 8.75 -28.67 -5.01
N GLN A 288 7.64 -28.50 -5.73
CA GLN A 288 7.53 -28.99 -7.10
C GLN A 288 8.47 -28.23 -8.04
N LYS A 289 8.57 -26.90 -7.88
CA LYS A 289 9.45 -26.06 -8.71
C LYS A 289 10.93 -26.40 -8.49
N ALA A 290 11.33 -26.75 -7.26
CA ALA A 290 12.67 -27.24 -6.95
C ALA A 290 13.02 -28.55 -7.69
N ARG A 291 12.11 -29.53 -7.71
CA ARG A 291 12.32 -30.78 -8.47
C ARG A 291 12.44 -30.55 -9.97
N ASN A 292 11.60 -29.67 -10.52
CA ASN A 292 11.63 -29.31 -11.94
C ASN A 292 12.96 -28.64 -12.30
N LEU A 293 13.43 -27.71 -11.45
CA LEU A 293 14.68 -27.00 -11.67
C LEU A 293 15.89 -27.94 -11.56
N GLN A 294 15.88 -28.87 -10.60
CA GLN A 294 16.91 -29.90 -10.49
C GLN A 294 16.99 -30.77 -11.76
N THR A 295 15.82 -31.18 -12.29
CA THR A 295 15.75 -31.92 -13.56
C THR A 295 16.34 -31.11 -14.71
N ALA A 296 16.06 -29.80 -14.78
CA ALA A 296 16.62 -28.92 -15.80
C ALA A 296 18.16 -28.81 -15.70
N TYR A 297 18.71 -28.78 -14.49
CA TYR A 297 20.15 -28.84 -14.26
C TYR A 297 20.77 -30.16 -14.68
N ASP A 298 20.09 -31.28 -14.42
CA ASP A 298 20.60 -32.61 -14.72
C ASP A 298 20.65 -32.92 -16.23
N LYS A 299 19.95 -32.15 -17.07
CA LYS A 299 20.08 -32.21 -18.55
C LYS A 299 21.52 -32.00 -19.04
N ARG A 300 22.37 -31.33 -18.26
CA ARG A 300 23.81 -31.19 -18.57
C ARG A 300 24.54 -32.53 -18.69
N ARG A 301 24.01 -33.59 -18.08
CA ARG A 301 24.59 -34.93 -18.12
C ARG A 301 24.20 -35.58 -19.46
N GLY A 302 25.17 -35.74 -20.35
CA GLY A 302 24.97 -36.40 -21.65
C GLY A 302 24.78 -35.48 -22.86
N MET A 303 25.00 -34.17 -22.71
CA MET A 303 25.08 -33.23 -23.84
C MET A 303 26.38 -33.40 -24.62
N ASP A 304 26.33 -33.25 -25.95
CA ASP A 304 27.53 -33.08 -26.77
C ASP A 304 28.17 -31.69 -26.56
N ILE A 305 29.34 -31.46 -27.17
CA ILE A 305 30.10 -30.21 -27.01
C ILE A 305 29.34 -28.98 -27.54
N GLN A 306 28.58 -29.11 -28.64
CA GLN A 306 27.81 -28.01 -29.23
C GLN A 306 26.58 -27.67 -28.38
N GLN A 307 25.88 -28.69 -27.91
CA GLN A 307 24.76 -28.58 -26.99
C GLN A 307 25.20 -27.98 -25.64
N MET A 308 26.35 -28.43 -25.11
CA MET A 308 26.93 -27.88 -23.88
C MET A 308 27.28 -26.40 -24.04
N LYS A 309 27.87 -26.01 -25.17
CA LYS A 309 28.15 -24.60 -25.46
C LYS A 309 26.87 -23.75 -25.43
N THR A 310 25.83 -24.23 -26.10
CA THR A 310 24.51 -23.57 -26.17
C THR A 310 23.87 -23.46 -24.79
N PHE A 311 23.85 -24.56 -24.02
CA PHE A 311 23.33 -24.60 -22.66
C PHE A 311 24.04 -23.60 -21.73
N VAL A 312 25.38 -23.54 -21.78
CA VAL A 312 26.18 -22.62 -20.98
C VAL A 312 25.93 -21.16 -21.38
N SER A 313 25.81 -20.87 -22.68
CA SER A 313 25.61 -19.50 -23.17
C SER A 313 24.17 -18.98 -22.97
N GLU A 314 23.16 -19.83 -23.11
CA GLU A 314 21.76 -19.40 -23.22
C GLU A 314 20.91 -19.73 -21.99
N GLU A 315 21.11 -20.89 -21.36
CA GLU A 315 20.19 -21.39 -20.32
C GLU A 315 20.76 -21.27 -18.89
N LEU A 316 22.06 -21.57 -18.71
CA LEU A 316 22.66 -21.74 -17.38
C LEU A 316 22.55 -20.49 -16.50
N LYS A 317 22.69 -19.30 -17.09
CA LYS A 317 22.58 -18.04 -16.34
C LYS A 317 21.17 -17.85 -15.76
N GLY A 318 20.14 -18.13 -16.56
CA GLY A 318 18.74 -18.06 -16.13
C GLY A 318 18.45 -19.09 -15.03
N LEU A 319 18.88 -20.34 -15.22
CA LEU A 319 18.72 -21.40 -14.23
C LEU A 319 19.43 -21.10 -12.90
N LYS A 320 20.61 -20.45 -12.93
CA LYS A 320 21.32 -20.03 -11.71
C LYS A 320 20.58 -18.95 -10.95
N GLN A 321 20.05 -17.96 -11.68
CA GLN A 321 19.26 -16.90 -11.06
C GLN A 321 17.97 -17.46 -10.44
N GLU A 322 17.23 -18.30 -11.18
CA GLU A 322 16.00 -18.91 -10.68
C GLU A 322 16.26 -19.82 -9.48
N HIS A 323 17.35 -20.59 -9.47
CA HIS A 323 17.75 -21.40 -8.32
C HIS A 323 18.01 -20.55 -7.07
N ARG A 324 18.72 -19.42 -7.23
CA ARG A 324 18.99 -18.50 -6.12
C ARG A 324 17.69 -17.92 -5.54
N LEU A 325 16.81 -17.42 -6.40
CA LEU A 325 15.54 -16.81 -5.97
C LEU A 325 14.62 -17.85 -5.33
N LEU A 326 14.54 -19.06 -5.90
CA LEU A 326 13.81 -20.17 -5.32
C LEU A 326 14.31 -20.52 -3.91
N SER A 327 15.63 -20.60 -3.72
CA SER A 327 16.22 -20.87 -2.40
C SER A 327 15.85 -19.80 -1.37
N LEU A 328 15.84 -18.52 -1.76
CA LEU A 328 15.43 -17.42 -0.89
C LEU A 328 13.95 -17.53 -0.50
N HIS A 329 13.07 -17.83 -1.45
CA HIS A 329 11.65 -17.99 -1.16
C HIS A 329 11.33 -19.22 -0.29
N ILE A 330 12.11 -20.30 -0.41
CA ILE A 330 12.04 -21.45 0.51
C ILE A 330 12.44 -21.00 1.92
N GLY A 331 13.60 -20.36 2.10
CA GLY A 331 14.05 -19.88 3.41
C GLY A 331 13.07 -18.87 4.04
N ALA A 332 12.51 -17.96 3.23
CA ALA A 332 11.48 -17.03 3.68
C ALA A 332 10.21 -17.77 4.13
N SER A 333 9.77 -18.79 3.39
CA SER A 333 8.61 -19.61 3.75
C SER A 333 8.82 -20.37 5.06
N GLU A 334 10.02 -20.93 5.27
CA GLU A 334 10.36 -21.60 6.54
C GLU A 334 10.32 -20.63 7.73
N CYS A 335 10.85 -19.41 7.56
CA CYS A 335 10.80 -18.38 8.59
C CYS A 335 9.36 -17.91 8.87
N ILE A 336 8.54 -17.72 7.83
CA ILE A 336 7.11 -17.42 7.98
C ILE A 336 6.41 -18.54 8.76
N MET A 337 6.63 -19.82 8.43
CA MET A 337 6.05 -20.94 9.19
C MET A 337 6.48 -20.90 10.66
N LYS A 338 7.77 -20.71 10.95
CA LYS A 338 8.25 -20.62 12.35
C LYS A 338 7.57 -19.52 13.17
N LYS A 339 7.16 -18.40 12.54
CA LYS A 339 6.48 -17.28 13.21
C LYS A 339 4.95 -17.36 13.20
N LYS A 340 4.35 -17.81 12.08
CA LYS A 340 2.92 -17.72 11.78
C LYS A 340 2.22 -19.09 11.66
N THR A 341 2.85 -20.19 12.06
CA THR A 341 2.15 -21.49 12.22
C THR A 341 2.30 -22.07 13.62
N LYS A 342 2.62 -21.23 14.61
CA LYS A 342 2.51 -21.58 16.03
C LYS A 342 1.03 -21.65 16.42
N GLN A 343 0.72 -22.44 17.45
CA GLN A 343 -0.63 -22.58 18.00
C GLN A 343 -1.26 -21.20 18.28
N ASP A 344 -0.50 -20.28 18.88
CA ASP A 344 -0.94 -18.92 19.18
C ASP A 344 -1.46 -18.17 17.94
N PHE A 345 -0.86 -18.35 16.76
CA PHE A 345 -1.32 -17.68 15.54
C PHE A 345 -2.60 -18.31 14.97
N GLN A 346 -2.76 -19.63 15.10
CA GLN A 346 -4.00 -20.30 14.69
C GLN A 346 -5.16 -19.89 15.59
N GLU A 347 -4.92 -19.76 16.90
CA GLU A 347 -5.89 -19.24 17.86
C GLU A 347 -6.21 -17.77 17.57
N LEU A 348 -5.21 -16.94 17.27
CA LEU A 348 -5.41 -15.56 16.83
C LEU A 348 -6.31 -15.47 15.59
N LEU A 349 -6.02 -16.27 14.55
CA LEU A 349 -6.85 -16.30 13.34
C LEU A 349 -8.26 -16.81 13.61
N LYS A 350 -8.43 -17.80 14.50
CA LYS A 350 -9.74 -18.28 14.92
C LYS A 350 -10.53 -17.14 15.56
N THR A 351 -9.94 -16.44 16.53
CA THR A 351 -10.57 -15.30 17.20
C THR A 351 -10.90 -14.18 16.20
N GLU A 352 -9.99 -13.85 15.28
CA GLU A 352 -10.22 -12.87 14.22
C GLU A 352 -11.45 -13.24 13.37
N HIS A 353 -11.56 -14.49 12.92
CA HIS A 353 -12.74 -14.95 12.17
C HIS A 353 -14.02 -14.89 12.99
N SER A 354 -13.99 -15.37 14.25
CA SER A 354 -15.16 -15.36 15.13
C SER A 354 -15.70 -13.95 15.34
N LEU A 355 -14.81 -12.95 15.53
CA LEU A 355 -15.20 -11.54 15.62
C LEU A 355 -15.87 -11.05 14.32
N LEU A 356 -15.27 -11.31 13.17
CA LEU A 356 -15.83 -10.87 11.87
C LEU A 356 -17.18 -11.53 11.54
N GLU A 357 -17.41 -12.74 12.03
CA GLU A 357 -18.66 -13.48 11.86
C GLU A 357 -19.72 -13.15 12.93
N GLY A 358 -19.33 -12.47 14.01
CA GLY A 358 -20.21 -12.21 15.16
C GLY A 358 -20.51 -13.47 15.98
N PHE A 359 -19.62 -14.47 15.95
CA PHE A 359 -19.76 -15.71 16.71
C PHE A 359 -18.85 -15.73 17.93
N GLU A 360 -19.28 -16.44 18.98
CA GLU A 360 -18.45 -16.72 20.17
C GLU A 360 -17.78 -15.46 20.77
N VAL A 361 -18.44 -14.30 20.71
CA VAL A 361 -17.88 -12.99 21.11
C VAL A 361 -17.31 -13.01 22.53
N ARG A 362 -17.97 -13.70 23.47
CA ARG A 362 -17.47 -13.86 24.85
C ARG A 362 -16.14 -14.62 24.94
N GLU A 363 -15.96 -15.65 24.12
CA GLU A 363 -14.70 -16.38 24.05
C GLU A 363 -13.61 -15.51 23.43
N CYS A 364 -13.97 -14.70 22.43
CA CYS A 364 -13.07 -13.72 21.82
C CYS A 364 -12.58 -12.69 22.84
N ILE A 365 -13.49 -12.12 23.64
CA ILE A 365 -13.18 -11.20 24.76
C ILE A 365 -12.20 -11.86 25.74
N SER A 366 -12.50 -13.09 26.18
CA SER A 366 -11.64 -13.83 27.11
C SER A 366 -10.24 -14.11 26.52
N PHE A 367 -10.17 -14.43 25.23
CA PHE A 367 -8.91 -14.61 24.52
C PHE A 367 -8.11 -13.30 24.46
N ILE A 368 -8.76 -12.19 24.13
CA ILE A 368 -8.13 -10.87 24.09
C ILE A 368 -7.60 -10.49 25.47
N GLU A 369 -8.40 -10.63 26.53
CA GLU A 369 -7.97 -10.37 27.91
C GLU A 369 -6.73 -11.19 28.30
N GLU A 370 -6.72 -12.49 27.99
CA GLU A 370 -5.56 -13.34 28.27
C GLU A 370 -4.33 -12.93 27.47
N HIS A 371 -4.51 -12.56 26.20
CA HIS A 371 -3.43 -12.09 25.33
C HIS A 371 -2.79 -10.79 25.87
N ILE A 372 -3.62 -9.91 26.44
CA ILE A 372 -3.20 -8.67 27.11
C ILE A 372 -2.47 -8.97 28.42
N ASN A 373 -3.07 -9.78 29.28
CA ASN A 373 -2.51 -10.12 30.59
C ASN A 373 -1.15 -10.83 30.48
N ARG A 374 -0.97 -11.64 29.43
CA ARG A 374 0.31 -12.31 29.12
C ARG A 374 1.32 -11.42 28.41
N GLN A 375 0.92 -10.21 27.99
CA GLN A 375 1.76 -9.27 27.26
C GLN A 375 2.42 -9.88 26.00
N ILE A 376 1.67 -10.67 25.22
CA ILE A 376 2.22 -11.39 24.06
C ILE A 376 2.73 -10.43 22.98
N SER A 377 1.88 -9.49 22.56
CA SER A 377 2.19 -8.49 21.53
C SER A 377 1.19 -7.35 21.64
N MET A 378 1.67 -6.13 21.87
CA MET A 378 0.81 -4.95 22.01
C MET A 378 0.02 -4.71 20.71
N ILE A 379 0.69 -4.75 19.56
CA ILE A 379 0.08 -4.51 18.25
C ILE A 379 -1.02 -5.52 17.96
N ASP A 380 -0.78 -6.82 18.18
CA ASP A 380 -1.80 -7.85 17.95
C ASP A 380 -2.98 -7.71 18.90
N SER A 381 -2.73 -7.34 20.15
CA SER A 381 -3.79 -7.15 21.13
C SER A 381 -4.65 -5.93 20.79
N LEU A 382 -4.03 -4.79 20.46
CA LEU A 382 -4.73 -3.58 20.02
C LEU A 382 -5.53 -3.84 18.75
N ARG A 383 -4.98 -4.62 17.84
CA ARG A 383 -5.65 -5.04 16.60
C ARG A 383 -6.94 -5.81 16.86
N LEU A 384 -6.88 -6.82 17.74
CA LEU A 384 -8.07 -7.59 18.12
C LEU A 384 -9.09 -6.72 18.88
N LEU A 385 -8.64 -5.81 19.73
CA LEU A 385 -9.51 -4.84 20.40
C LEU A 385 -10.22 -3.91 19.41
N CYS A 386 -9.50 -3.41 18.39
CA CYS A 386 -10.09 -2.59 17.35
C CYS A 386 -11.12 -3.37 16.53
N LEU A 387 -10.79 -4.62 16.16
CA LEU A 387 -11.72 -5.49 15.44
C LEU A 387 -13.00 -5.73 16.26
N LEU A 388 -12.85 -6.09 17.53
CA LEU A 388 -13.97 -6.26 18.45
C LEU A 388 -14.82 -4.99 18.56
N SER A 389 -14.18 -3.81 18.71
CA SER A 389 -14.90 -2.54 18.78
C SER A 389 -15.69 -2.24 17.51
N ILE A 390 -15.14 -2.57 16.34
CA ILE A 390 -15.81 -2.34 15.06
C ILE A 390 -16.98 -3.31 14.86
N THR A 391 -16.83 -4.57 15.27
CA THR A 391 -17.86 -5.61 15.05
C THR A 391 -19.00 -5.53 16.05
N GLU A 392 -18.74 -5.11 17.30
CA GLU A 392 -19.72 -5.13 18.40
C GLU A 392 -20.24 -3.73 18.79
N ASN A 393 -19.98 -2.68 18.01
CA ASN A 393 -20.36 -1.29 18.31
C ASN A 393 -19.79 -0.77 19.65
N GLY A 394 -18.52 -1.11 19.92
CA GLY A 394 -17.77 -0.64 21.07
C GLY A 394 -17.90 -1.51 22.32
N GLU A 395 -16.85 -1.51 23.14
CA GLU A 395 -16.83 -2.20 24.43
C GLU A 395 -16.31 -1.29 25.54
N SER A 396 -16.80 -1.52 26.76
CA SER A 396 -16.31 -0.87 27.98
C SER A 396 -15.02 -1.54 28.49
N TYR A 397 -13.95 -1.57 27.68
CA TYR A 397 -12.65 -2.03 28.18
C TYR A 397 -12.01 -0.97 29.08
N LYS A 398 -11.61 -1.39 30.29
CA LYS A 398 -10.83 -0.55 31.19
C LYS A 398 -9.41 -0.42 30.63
N THR A 399 -9.12 0.72 30.01
CA THR A 399 -7.81 1.17 29.48
C THR A 399 -6.61 1.00 30.43
N SER A 400 -6.85 0.69 31.70
CA SER A 400 -5.85 0.48 32.74
C SER A 400 -4.93 -0.74 32.57
N SER A 401 -5.28 -1.74 31.76
CA SER A 401 -4.51 -3.01 31.71
C SER A 401 -3.18 -2.95 30.94
N TYR A 402 -3.01 -1.99 30.01
CA TYR A 402 -1.73 -1.78 29.30
C TYR A 402 -0.85 -0.69 29.94
N GLY A 403 -1.31 -0.07 31.02
CA GLY A 403 -0.60 1.04 31.64
C GLY A 403 -0.94 2.41 31.05
N ILE A 404 -0.61 3.45 31.82
CA ILE A 404 -0.90 4.86 31.50
C ILE A 404 -0.14 5.33 30.25
N GLU A 405 0.96 4.66 29.90
CA GLU A 405 1.80 4.97 28.74
C GLU A 405 1.06 4.90 27.40
N HIS A 406 -0.02 4.12 27.30
CA HIS A 406 -0.82 3.99 26.08
C HIS A 406 -2.10 4.83 26.09
N LEU A 407 -2.27 5.73 27.06
CA LEU A 407 -3.46 6.58 27.14
C LEU A 407 -3.66 7.42 25.86
N LEU A 408 -2.57 7.96 25.30
CA LEU A 408 -2.61 8.72 24.06
C LEU A 408 -2.92 7.84 22.85
N THR A 409 -2.38 6.61 22.80
CA THR A 409 -2.76 5.62 21.78
C THR A 409 -4.26 5.34 21.81
N PHE A 410 -4.85 5.12 22.99
CA PHE A 410 -6.29 4.91 23.12
C PHE A 410 -7.11 6.15 22.74
N ALA A 411 -6.64 7.35 23.06
CA ALA A 411 -7.27 8.58 22.61
C ALA A 411 -7.26 8.69 21.08
N ASN A 412 -6.14 8.38 20.43
CA ASN A 412 -6.01 8.37 18.98
C ASN A 412 -6.96 7.34 18.34
N LEU A 413 -6.99 6.11 18.87
CA LEU A 413 -7.90 5.05 18.41
C LEU A 413 -9.37 5.48 18.54
N LYS A 414 -9.74 6.14 19.64
CA LYS A 414 -11.08 6.68 19.85
C LYS A 414 -11.41 7.80 18.87
N GLN A 415 -10.48 8.69 18.61
CA GLN A 415 -10.65 9.82 17.69
C GLN A 415 -10.97 9.37 16.26
N ILE A 416 -10.33 8.30 15.78
CA ILE A 416 -10.57 7.78 14.42
C ILE A 416 -11.65 6.70 14.36
N GLY A 417 -12.33 6.42 15.48
CA GLY A 417 -13.43 5.44 15.55
C GLY A 417 -13.01 3.98 15.55
N LEU A 418 -11.74 3.66 15.79
CA LEU A 418 -11.26 2.28 15.94
C LEU A 418 -11.56 1.69 17.32
N LEU A 419 -11.75 2.53 18.33
CA LEU A 419 -12.11 2.11 19.68
C LEU A 419 -13.20 3.03 20.26
N VAL A 420 -14.42 2.53 20.34
CA VAL A 420 -15.59 3.30 20.77
C VAL A 420 -16.11 2.79 22.11
N GLU A 421 -16.55 3.70 22.98
CA GLU A 421 -17.24 3.35 24.21
C GLU A 421 -18.70 3.00 23.91
N GLN A 422 -19.15 1.85 24.43
CA GLN A 422 -20.54 1.44 24.31
C GLN A 422 -21.46 2.46 25.00
N GLN A 423 -22.45 2.98 24.27
CA GLN A 423 -23.48 3.85 24.85
C GLN A 423 -24.38 3.03 25.80
N PRO A 424 -24.67 3.52 27.01
CA PRO A 424 -25.51 2.78 27.95
C PRO A 424 -26.95 2.67 27.43
N GLY A 425 -27.35 1.46 27.02
CA GLY A 425 -28.70 1.14 26.53
C GLY A 425 -28.76 0.29 25.26
N GLU A 426 -27.64 0.15 24.54
CA GLU A 426 -27.55 -0.71 23.35
C GLU A 426 -26.97 -2.09 23.71
N THR A 427 -27.79 -2.94 24.35
CA THR A 427 -27.40 -4.32 24.69
C THR A 427 -27.79 -5.30 23.58
N LEU A 428 -26.79 -5.90 22.92
CA LEU A 428 -26.68 -7.29 22.40
C LEU A 428 -27.85 -8.01 21.68
N THR A 429 -28.92 -7.34 21.24
CA THR A 429 -30.06 -7.99 20.51
C THR A 429 -30.46 -7.31 19.22
N VAL A 430 -29.73 -6.27 18.80
CA VAL A 430 -30.10 -5.48 17.62
C VAL A 430 -29.56 -6.10 16.32
N MET A 431 -28.46 -6.85 16.36
CA MET A 431 -27.92 -7.51 15.17
C MET A 431 -28.77 -8.71 14.73
N GLU A 432 -29.31 -9.51 15.67
CA GLU A 432 -30.23 -10.61 15.32
C GLU A 432 -31.59 -10.12 14.77
N SER A 433 -32.07 -8.94 15.19
CA SER A 433 -33.43 -8.47 14.86
C SER A 433 -33.51 -7.44 13.72
N LYS A 434 -32.45 -6.67 13.44
CA LYS A 434 -32.44 -5.70 12.31
C LYS A 434 -31.94 -6.31 11.00
N VAL A 435 -31.00 -7.26 11.04
CA VAL A 435 -30.56 -7.99 9.84
C VAL A 435 -31.70 -8.85 9.27
N GLY A 436 -32.56 -9.42 10.12
CA GLY A 436 -33.77 -10.12 9.69
C GLY A 436 -34.87 -9.23 9.12
N LYS A 437 -34.93 -7.94 9.47
CA LYS A 437 -35.96 -6.99 8.99
C LYS A 437 -35.55 -6.25 7.71
N LEU A 438 -34.26 -5.97 7.50
CA LEU A 438 -33.75 -5.31 6.28
C LEU A 438 -33.87 -6.17 5.02
N VAL A 439 -34.12 -7.48 5.17
CA VAL A 439 -34.42 -8.37 4.04
C VAL A 439 -35.84 -8.14 3.48
N ASN A 440 -36.74 -7.46 4.20
CA ASN A 440 -38.15 -7.32 3.79
C ASN A 440 -38.65 -5.89 3.49
N ASP A 441 -37.96 -4.82 3.90
CA ASP A 441 -38.53 -3.46 3.76
C ASP A 441 -38.03 -2.70 2.52
N LYS A 442 -38.97 -2.45 1.61
CA LYS A 442 -38.81 -1.72 0.32
C LYS A 442 -38.83 -0.19 0.45
N THR A 443 -38.42 0.38 1.59
CA THR A 443 -38.53 1.82 1.81
C THR A 443 -37.31 2.38 2.56
N ALA A 444 -36.25 2.61 1.80
CA ALA A 444 -35.10 3.42 2.24
C ALA A 444 -35.31 4.86 1.75
N GLY A 445 -35.63 5.77 2.67
CA GLY A 445 -35.74 7.19 2.39
C GLY A 445 -35.40 8.00 3.64
N LYS A 446 -34.30 8.76 3.53
CA LYS A 446 -33.76 9.73 4.50
C LYS A 446 -32.96 9.14 5.67
N ILE A 447 -31.64 9.02 5.50
CA ILE A 447 -30.68 9.06 6.61
C ILE A 447 -29.58 10.05 6.24
N GLN A 448 -29.42 11.09 7.06
CA GLN A 448 -28.39 12.10 6.98
C GLN A 448 -27.17 11.50 7.71
N ALA A 449 -26.24 10.90 6.95
CA ALA A 449 -25.33 9.87 7.47
C ALA A 449 -24.18 10.42 8.33
N ASN A 450 -24.06 9.89 9.54
CA ASN A 450 -22.86 9.96 10.37
C ASN A 450 -21.87 8.85 9.94
N LEU A 451 -20.57 9.01 10.26
CA LEU A 451 -19.51 8.03 9.97
C LEU A 451 -19.87 6.59 10.42
N HIS A 452 -20.66 6.50 11.50
CA HIS A 452 -21.16 5.26 12.12
C HIS A 452 -22.19 4.50 11.24
N ASP A 453 -22.99 5.22 10.44
CA ASP A 453 -24.00 4.60 9.57
C ASP A 453 -23.34 3.94 8.34
N ILE A 454 -22.17 4.43 7.94
CA ILE A 454 -21.40 3.91 6.81
C ILE A 454 -20.73 2.60 7.22
N THR A 455 -20.11 2.52 8.41
CA THR A 455 -19.55 1.27 8.95
C THR A 455 -20.62 0.21 9.20
N GLU A 456 -21.79 0.56 9.74
CA GLU A 456 -22.92 -0.38 9.89
C GLU A 456 -23.46 -0.88 8.54
N ALA A 457 -23.52 0.00 7.53
CA ALA A 457 -23.87 -0.39 6.16
C ALA A 457 -22.79 -1.29 5.55
N SER A 458 -21.50 -1.02 5.77
CA SER A 458 -20.38 -1.84 5.33
C SER A 458 -20.43 -3.24 5.91
N ILE A 459 -20.68 -3.37 7.21
CA ILE A 459 -20.79 -4.67 7.91
C ILE A 459 -22.05 -5.42 7.43
N SER A 460 -23.21 -4.74 7.35
CA SER A 460 -24.48 -5.36 6.91
C SER A 460 -24.47 -5.79 5.43
N LEU A 461 -23.88 -5.01 4.53
CA LEU A 461 -23.72 -5.36 3.10
C LEU A 461 -22.75 -6.52 2.89
N THR A 462 -21.78 -6.69 3.78
CA THR A 462 -20.84 -7.82 3.78
C THR A 462 -21.54 -9.12 4.19
N LEU A 463 -22.65 -9.06 4.93
CA LEU A 463 -23.41 -10.25 5.37
C LEU A 463 -24.52 -10.69 4.37
N ALA A 464 -25.20 -9.76 3.68
CA ALA A 464 -26.54 -10.03 3.12
C ALA A 464 -26.67 -10.71 1.72
N HIS A 465 -25.62 -10.96 0.93
CA HIS A 465 -25.77 -11.56 -0.40
C HIS A 465 -24.82 -12.73 -0.68
N THR A 466 -25.33 -13.97 -0.58
CA THR A 466 -24.68 -15.21 -1.00
C THR A 466 -25.07 -15.55 -2.45
N SER A 467 -24.24 -15.17 -3.41
CA SER A 467 -24.35 -15.67 -4.79
C SER A 467 -23.00 -15.66 -5.50
N TYR A 468 -22.00 -16.29 -4.88
CA TYR A 468 -20.74 -16.65 -5.55
C TYR A 468 -20.50 -18.17 -5.47
N SER A 469 -19.83 -18.71 -6.49
CA SER A 469 -19.53 -20.14 -6.64
C SER A 469 -18.66 -20.67 -5.48
N PRO A 470 -18.90 -21.89 -4.96
CA PRO A 470 -18.09 -22.53 -3.91
C PRO A 470 -16.58 -22.57 -4.18
N SER A 471 -16.17 -22.61 -5.45
CA SER A 471 -14.75 -22.58 -5.86
C SER A 471 -14.02 -21.28 -5.52
N LEU A 472 -14.76 -20.18 -5.35
CA LEU A 472 -14.22 -18.87 -4.94
C LEU A 472 -13.85 -18.85 -3.44
N LEU A 473 -14.56 -19.65 -2.62
CA LEU A 473 -14.37 -19.72 -1.17
C LEU A 473 -13.09 -20.47 -0.78
N GLU A 474 -12.74 -21.55 -1.49
CA GLU A 474 -11.56 -22.37 -1.14
C GLU A 474 -10.21 -21.70 -1.50
N THR A 475 -10.18 -20.83 -2.52
CA THR A 475 -8.91 -20.34 -3.07
C THR A 475 -8.33 -19.14 -2.29
N LEU A 476 -9.20 -18.35 -1.63
CA LEU A 476 -8.82 -17.08 -1.01
C LEU A 476 -8.82 -17.14 0.53
N GLY A 477 -9.44 -18.16 1.15
CA GLY A 477 -9.65 -18.21 2.60
C GLY A 477 -10.74 -17.23 3.06
N LEU A 478 -11.34 -17.52 4.22
CA LEU A 478 -12.50 -16.78 4.76
C LEU A 478 -12.21 -15.29 4.98
N VAL A 479 -11.01 -14.89 5.42
CA VAL A 479 -10.63 -13.46 5.59
C VAL A 479 -10.79 -12.65 4.29
N HIS A 480 -10.33 -13.20 3.16
CA HIS A 480 -10.44 -12.53 1.86
C HIS A 480 -11.88 -12.43 1.35
N GLN A 481 -12.81 -13.22 1.91
CA GLN A 481 -14.22 -13.25 1.52
C GLN A 481 -14.98 -12.00 1.98
N TYR A 482 -14.61 -11.42 3.13
CA TYR A 482 -15.20 -10.17 3.67
C TYR A 482 -14.60 -8.94 2.95
N LEU A 483 -13.27 -8.94 2.80
CA LEU A 483 -12.42 -8.04 1.99
C LEU A 483 -12.95 -7.80 0.56
N LEU A 484 -13.32 -8.87 -0.14
CA LEU A 484 -13.86 -8.83 -1.52
C LEU A 484 -15.34 -8.44 -1.58
N LYS A 485 -16.10 -8.27 -0.49
CA LYS A 485 -17.55 -8.14 -0.64
C LYS A 485 -18.01 -6.69 -0.70
N PHE A 486 -17.45 -5.81 0.13
CA PHE A 486 -17.85 -4.39 0.14
C PHE A 486 -17.27 -3.61 -1.06
N PHE A 487 -15.94 -3.52 -1.16
CA PHE A 487 -15.25 -2.79 -2.24
C PHE A 487 -15.52 -3.35 -3.63
N LEU A 488 -15.56 -4.68 -3.72
CA LEU A 488 -15.76 -5.35 -5.00
C LEU A 488 -17.22 -5.25 -5.42
N ASN A 489 -18.22 -5.33 -4.54
CA ASN A 489 -19.60 -5.08 -4.95
C ASN A 489 -19.75 -3.66 -5.49
N ILE A 490 -19.12 -2.66 -4.89
CA ILE A 490 -19.13 -1.28 -5.41
C ILE A 490 -18.55 -1.23 -6.84
N ILE A 491 -17.37 -1.81 -7.05
CA ILE A 491 -16.72 -1.85 -8.38
C ILE A 491 -17.56 -2.67 -9.37
N LEU A 492 -18.07 -3.84 -8.96
CA LEU A 492 -18.87 -4.75 -9.78
C LEU A 492 -20.24 -4.15 -10.13
N GLU A 493 -20.91 -3.48 -9.21
CA GLU A 493 -22.24 -2.91 -9.46
C GLU A 493 -22.16 -1.70 -10.40
N LYS A 494 -21.21 -0.78 -10.16
CA LYS A 494 -21.07 0.45 -10.95
C LYS A 494 -20.42 0.22 -12.32
N VAL A 495 -19.41 -0.65 -12.43
CA VAL A 495 -18.68 -0.89 -13.69
C VAL A 495 -19.28 -2.06 -14.48
N LEU A 496 -19.55 -3.20 -13.83
CA LEU A 496 -19.91 -4.44 -14.54
C LEU A 496 -21.41 -4.61 -14.78
N ARG A 497 -22.27 -4.17 -13.85
CA ARG A 497 -23.73 -4.38 -13.97
C ARG A 497 -24.48 -3.23 -14.64
N LYS A 498 -23.87 -2.05 -14.83
CA LYS A 498 -24.51 -0.85 -15.43
C LYS A 498 -25.90 -0.54 -14.84
N LYS A 499 -26.15 -0.82 -13.56
CA LYS A 499 -27.43 -0.50 -12.91
C LYS A 499 -27.34 0.90 -12.30
N PRO A 500 -28.20 1.86 -12.68
CA PRO A 500 -28.02 3.25 -12.25
C PRO A 500 -28.67 3.60 -10.89
N HIS A 501 -29.29 2.68 -10.16
CA HIS A 501 -30.20 3.08 -9.09
C HIS A 501 -29.99 2.21 -7.85
N GLN A 502 -29.30 2.72 -6.82
CA GLN A 502 -29.62 2.61 -5.37
C GLN A 502 -28.49 3.04 -4.42
N ILE A 503 -27.22 3.10 -4.85
CA ILE A 503 -26.12 3.67 -4.03
C ILE A 503 -25.91 5.14 -4.43
N HIS A 504 -26.82 6.03 -4.03
CA HIS A 504 -26.89 7.40 -4.55
C HIS A 504 -26.30 8.48 -3.64
N ASP A 505 -25.98 8.20 -2.36
CA ASP A 505 -25.58 9.26 -1.42
C ASP A 505 -24.11 9.21 -0.95
N VAL A 506 -23.36 8.12 -1.19
CA VAL A 506 -21.97 7.97 -0.71
C VAL A 506 -20.92 8.15 -1.81
N PHE A 507 -21.29 7.91 -3.07
CA PHE A 507 -20.37 8.00 -4.21
C PHE A 507 -20.65 9.24 -5.05
N PHE A 508 -19.64 10.08 -5.26
CA PHE A 508 -19.71 11.07 -6.32
C PHE A 508 -19.30 10.42 -7.65
N ASN A 509 -20.11 10.64 -8.69
CA ASN A 509 -19.82 10.25 -10.07
C ASN A 509 -19.64 11.53 -10.87
N CYS A 510 -18.46 11.71 -11.45
CA CYS A 510 -18.17 12.87 -12.27
C CYS A 510 -17.81 12.43 -13.69
N SER A 511 -18.67 12.78 -14.64
CA SER A 511 -18.53 12.42 -16.07
C SER A 511 -18.30 13.64 -16.98
N HIS A 512 -17.90 14.78 -16.41
CA HIS A 512 -18.04 16.07 -17.08
C HIS A 512 -16.85 16.52 -17.94
N LEU A 513 -15.72 15.81 -17.94
CA LEU A 513 -14.49 16.35 -18.55
C LEU A 513 -14.15 15.85 -19.95
N CYS A 514 -14.79 14.80 -20.50
CA CYS A 514 -14.35 14.27 -21.80
C CYS A 514 -15.45 13.58 -22.64
N ALA A 515 -15.85 14.24 -23.74
CA ALA A 515 -16.47 13.59 -24.89
C ALA A 515 -15.38 13.15 -25.88
N VAL A 516 -14.86 11.93 -25.74
CA VAL A 516 -13.85 11.40 -26.69
C VAL A 516 -14.56 10.80 -27.92
N GLN A 517 -14.24 11.30 -29.11
CA GLN A 517 -14.66 10.69 -30.38
C GLN A 517 -14.10 9.26 -30.48
N ARG A 518 -14.98 8.30 -30.78
CA ARG A 518 -14.63 6.87 -30.94
C ARG A 518 -13.74 6.66 -32.17
N ALA A 519 -12.43 6.76 -32.00
CA ALA A 519 -11.48 6.14 -32.92
C ALA A 519 -11.36 4.64 -32.61
N LYS A 520 -10.96 3.82 -33.60
CA LYS A 520 -10.74 2.36 -33.42
C LYS A 520 -9.57 2.14 -32.43
N ILE A 521 -9.87 1.89 -31.16
CA ILE A 521 -8.89 1.63 -30.11
C ILE A 521 -8.42 0.16 -30.19
N LYS A 522 -7.11 -0.09 -30.10
CA LYS A 522 -6.51 -1.44 -30.07
C LYS A 522 -6.71 -2.15 -28.72
N THR A 523 -6.87 -1.39 -27.64
CA THR A 523 -7.13 -1.83 -26.27
C THR A 523 -8.47 -1.26 -25.81
N ASP A 524 -9.20 -1.94 -24.93
CA ASP A 524 -10.42 -1.39 -24.33
C ASP A 524 -10.05 -0.68 -23.02
N PRO A 525 -9.80 0.65 -23.01
CA PRO A 525 -9.37 1.36 -21.82
C PRO A 525 -10.42 1.27 -20.71
N GLN A 526 -11.69 1.02 -21.01
CA GLN A 526 -12.73 0.82 -20.00
C GLN A 526 -12.49 -0.43 -19.14
N ARG A 527 -11.69 -1.39 -19.63
CA ARG A 527 -11.28 -2.59 -18.91
C ARG A 527 -9.99 -2.42 -18.10
N ILE A 528 -9.36 -1.24 -18.17
CA ILE A 528 -8.25 -0.83 -17.30
C ILE A 528 -8.79 0.13 -16.24
N ILE A 529 -8.66 -0.26 -14.97
CA ILE A 529 -9.22 0.44 -13.82
C ILE A 529 -8.07 0.86 -12.90
N LEU A 530 -7.95 2.16 -12.63
CA LEU A 530 -7.06 2.68 -11.60
C LEU A 530 -7.82 2.77 -10.27
N VAL A 531 -7.27 2.20 -9.21
CA VAL A 531 -7.79 2.29 -7.85
C VAL A 531 -6.75 3.01 -7.00
N MET A 532 -7.08 4.23 -6.55
CA MET A 532 -6.25 5.05 -5.68
C MET A 532 -6.71 4.91 -4.22
N PHE A 533 -5.89 4.26 -3.39
CA PHE A 533 -6.10 4.17 -1.95
C PHE A 533 -5.44 5.36 -1.23
N LEU A 534 -6.23 6.16 -0.52
CA LEU A 534 -5.83 7.31 0.27
C LEU A 534 -5.74 6.90 1.74
N GLY A 535 -4.53 6.85 2.30
CA GLY A 535 -4.29 6.31 3.65
C GLY A 535 -3.79 4.86 3.67
N GLY A 536 -3.56 4.26 2.50
CA GLY A 536 -2.78 3.04 2.35
C GLY A 536 -3.54 1.80 1.85
N CYS A 537 -2.79 0.88 1.26
CA CYS A 537 -3.29 -0.37 0.67
C CYS A 537 -2.42 -1.56 1.10
N THR A 538 -3.06 -2.70 1.38
CA THR A 538 -2.42 -3.97 1.76
C THR A 538 -2.14 -4.86 0.56
N TYR A 539 -1.20 -5.80 0.68
CA TYR A 539 -0.95 -6.78 -0.37
C TYR A 539 -2.09 -7.79 -0.54
N SER A 540 -2.88 -8.04 0.50
CA SER A 540 -4.14 -8.79 0.40
C SER A 540 -5.16 -8.10 -0.52
N GLU A 541 -5.34 -6.78 -0.39
CA GLU A 541 -6.22 -5.99 -1.28
C GLU A 541 -5.70 -6.01 -2.74
N ILE A 542 -4.40 -5.86 -2.94
CA ILE A 542 -3.78 -5.95 -4.26
C ILE A 542 -4.00 -7.33 -4.87
N SER A 543 -3.78 -8.40 -4.10
CA SER A 543 -4.01 -9.79 -4.53
C SER A 543 -5.47 -10.05 -4.92
N ALA A 544 -6.41 -9.49 -4.14
CA ALA A 544 -7.84 -9.54 -4.42
C ALA A 544 -8.21 -8.84 -5.74
N LEU A 545 -7.69 -7.63 -5.98
CA LEU A 545 -7.92 -6.91 -7.24
C LEU A 545 -7.33 -7.65 -8.45
N ARG A 546 -6.12 -8.21 -8.31
CA ARG A 546 -5.50 -9.06 -9.34
C ARG A 546 -6.34 -10.30 -9.62
N PHE A 547 -6.86 -10.96 -8.59
CA PHE A 547 -7.76 -12.11 -8.73
C PHE A 547 -9.04 -11.72 -9.48
N LEU A 548 -9.71 -10.65 -9.07
CA LEU A 548 -10.90 -10.15 -9.75
C LEU A 548 -10.61 -9.82 -11.23
N GLY A 549 -9.48 -9.18 -11.50
CA GLY A 549 -9.04 -8.85 -12.85
C GLY A 549 -8.95 -10.10 -13.73
N ARG A 550 -8.36 -11.19 -13.21
CA ARG A 550 -8.30 -12.48 -13.91
C ARG A 550 -9.71 -13.05 -14.18
N GLU A 551 -10.58 -13.06 -13.17
CA GLU A 551 -11.93 -13.65 -13.27
C GLU A 551 -12.86 -12.89 -14.21
N LYS A 552 -12.83 -11.55 -14.18
CA LYS A 552 -13.72 -10.70 -14.98
C LYS A 552 -13.10 -10.22 -16.29
N GLY A 553 -11.80 -10.46 -16.50
CA GLY A 553 -11.06 -9.94 -17.64
C GLY A 553 -10.80 -8.43 -17.54
N TYR A 554 -10.54 -7.90 -16.35
CA TYR A 554 -10.14 -6.51 -16.15
C TYR A 554 -8.66 -6.47 -15.78
N LYS A 555 -8.06 -5.29 -15.93
CA LYS A 555 -6.76 -4.98 -15.35
C LYS A 555 -6.94 -3.88 -14.32
N PHE A 556 -6.44 -4.13 -13.12
CA PHE A 556 -6.43 -3.16 -12.05
C PHE A 556 -5.02 -2.61 -11.92
N ILE A 557 -4.91 -1.29 -11.81
CA ILE A 557 -3.70 -0.58 -11.41
C ILE A 557 -3.99 -0.05 -10.02
N VAL A 558 -3.13 -0.35 -9.05
CA VAL A 558 -3.21 0.19 -7.71
C VAL A 558 -2.29 1.39 -7.62
N LEU A 559 -2.86 2.54 -7.29
CA LEU A 559 -2.14 3.71 -6.80
C LEU A 559 -2.41 3.83 -5.31
N THR A 560 -1.40 4.09 -4.49
CA THR A 560 -1.62 4.24 -3.04
C THR A 560 -0.72 5.32 -2.46
N THR A 561 -1.16 5.98 -1.40
CA THR A 561 -0.29 6.90 -0.65
C THR A 561 0.89 6.16 -0.04
N ALA A 562 0.67 4.95 0.49
CA ALA A 562 1.70 4.03 0.94
C ALA A 562 1.19 2.58 0.93
N ILE A 563 2.09 1.60 0.95
CA ILE A 563 1.72 0.23 1.30
C ILE A 563 1.58 0.14 2.82
N THR A 564 0.49 -0.47 3.30
CA THR A 564 0.19 -0.61 4.72
C THR A 564 -0.14 -2.05 5.10
N ASN A 565 -0.16 -2.30 6.40
CA ASN A 565 -0.66 -3.51 7.04
C ASN A 565 -1.09 -3.15 8.47
N SER A 566 -1.55 -4.14 9.24
CA SER A 566 -2.05 -3.91 10.60
C SER A 566 -1.02 -3.27 11.51
N ALA A 567 0.23 -3.72 11.42
CA ALA A 567 1.33 -3.16 12.20
C ALA A 567 1.57 -1.69 11.85
N ARG A 568 1.75 -1.35 10.56
CA ARG A 568 1.99 0.05 10.14
C ARG A 568 0.82 0.97 10.47
N LEU A 569 -0.42 0.48 10.31
CA LEU A 569 -1.62 1.23 10.65
C LEU A 569 -1.64 1.60 12.14
N LEU A 570 -1.39 0.62 13.02
CA LEU A 570 -1.40 0.84 14.46
C LEU A 570 -0.17 1.61 14.94
N GLU A 571 1.01 1.35 14.37
CA GLU A 571 2.25 2.11 14.63
C GLU A 571 2.07 3.61 14.32
N ALA A 572 1.34 3.96 13.28
CA ALA A 572 1.04 5.36 12.95
C ALA A 572 0.20 6.07 14.03
N LEU A 573 -0.53 5.31 14.86
CA LEU A 573 -1.39 5.79 15.94
C LEU A 573 -0.72 5.75 17.31
N LEU A 574 0.44 5.08 17.41
CA LEU A 574 1.26 5.14 18.60
C LEU A 574 1.85 6.54 18.75
N ASP A 575 2.00 6.94 20.01
CA ASP A 575 2.79 8.11 20.31
C ASP A 575 4.27 7.77 20.15
N ASN A 576 4.98 8.50 19.28
CA ASN A 576 6.42 8.33 19.06
C ASN A 576 7.25 9.13 20.07
N HIS A 577 6.62 9.71 21.09
CA HIS A 577 7.29 10.37 22.21
C HIS A 577 7.61 9.37 23.34
N ALA A 578 8.52 8.43 23.06
CA ALA A 578 9.22 7.66 24.09
C ALA A 578 10.72 7.63 23.80
#